data_AF-A0A634L4G2-F1
#
_entry.id   AF-A0A634L4G2-F1
#
_cell.length_a   1.000
_cell.length_b   1.000
_cell.length_c   1.000
_cell.angle_alpha   90.00
_cell.angle_beta   90.00
_cell.angle_gamma   90.00
#
_symmetry.space_group_name_H-M   'P 1'
#
loop_
_entity.id
_entity.type
_entity.pdbx_description
1 polymer ?
#
loop_
_entity_poly.entity_id
_entity_poly.type
_entity_poly.pdbx_seq_one_letter_code
_entity_poly.pdbx_strand_id
1 'polypeptide(L)'
;MIRGIGIQNFRSFVDRTFIDIKPITVFVGKNSSGKSSLLRTFPLLRQSVEENTTGPILWYGRYVDFGDFTDVLSRNTENKEITFSFSLQVPPELTQRYAYYRFRDLADQNTDIDTELTVYSKDKKTKTKAINIFINNATVTLSIDDSSNVKLQIESEGKILERDGIIAKNLGQFIPNIQLKGKEEVSTTSIPFYLRHSRNGGALEVSFIDSASKDIKKYFHIRSDVNKVTEAFKKIGLVPKNYVSQLLAFLFKEQSTFRKNFDHHSDEIIDE
;
A
#
# COMPACT_ATOMS: atom_id res chain seq x y z
N MET A 1 -3.25 -10.82 -9.71
CA MET A 1 -3.34 -12.20 -9.17
C MET A 1 -2.44 -12.33 -7.96
N ILE A 2 -2.82 -13.14 -6.96
CA ILE A 2 -1.93 -13.48 -5.83
C ILE A 2 -0.91 -14.52 -6.33
N ARG A 3 0.38 -14.24 -6.15
CA ARG A 3 1.50 -15.11 -6.55
C ARG A 3 2.13 -15.84 -5.37
N GLY A 4 1.94 -15.35 -4.16
CA GLY A 4 2.48 -15.98 -2.97
C GLY A 4 1.87 -15.46 -1.69
N ILE A 5 2.04 -16.24 -0.63
CA ILE A 5 1.61 -15.90 0.73
C ILE A 5 2.73 -16.26 1.69
N GLY A 6 2.92 -15.41 2.70
CA GLY A 6 3.83 -15.65 3.80
C GLY A 6 3.15 -15.50 5.14
N ILE A 7 3.71 -16.18 6.13
CA ILE A 7 3.32 -16.08 7.53
C ILE A 7 4.58 -16.04 8.39
N GLN A 8 4.53 -15.27 9.47
CA GLN A 8 5.58 -15.19 10.47
C GLN A 8 4.94 -15.17 11.86
N ASN A 9 5.61 -15.80 12.81
CA ASN A 9 5.17 -15.95 14.20
C ASN A 9 3.77 -16.58 14.36
N PHE A 10 3.41 -17.48 13.44
CA PHE A 10 2.12 -18.15 13.40
C PHE A 10 2.27 -19.65 13.67
N ARG A 11 1.82 -20.12 14.84
CA ARG A 11 1.90 -21.50 15.31
C ARG A 11 3.35 -22.03 15.22
N SER A 12 3.60 -23.00 14.33
CA SER A 12 4.92 -23.59 14.14
C SER A 12 5.87 -22.74 13.30
N PHE A 13 5.37 -21.68 12.64
CA PHE A 13 6.15 -20.81 11.77
C PHE A 13 6.68 -19.63 12.57
N VAL A 14 7.85 -19.80 13.22
CA VAL A 14 8.50 -18.74 14.00
C VAL A 14 9.03 -17.65 13.06
N ASP A 15 9.88 -18.06 12.12
CA ASP A 15 10.46 -17.19 11.11
C ASP A 15 9.52 -17.00 9.92
N ARG A 16 9.76 -15.94 9.15
CA ARG A 16 9.03 -15.65 7.92
C ARG A 16 9.15 -16.83 6.97
N THR A 17 8.01 -17.48 6.71
CA THR A 17 7.89 -18.56 5.74
C THR A 17 7.02 -18.08 4.60
N PHE A 18 7.63 -17.90 3.42
CA PHE A 18 6.96 -17.42 2.22
C PHE A 18 6.85 -18.52 1.18
N ILE A 19 5.68 -18.65 0.55
CA ILE A 19 5.39 -19.72 -0.40
C ILE A 19 4.78 -19.14 -1.67
N ASP A 20 5.42 -19.48 -2.78
CA ASP A 20 4.89 -19.29 -4.12
C ASP A 20 3.64 -20.14 -4.35
N ILE A 21 2.58 -19.51 -4.84
CA ILE A 21 1.36 -20.17 -5.28
C ILE A 21 1.45 -20.36 -6.79
N LYS A 22 1.67 -21.62 -7.21
CA LYS A 22 1.59 -22.05 -8.62
C LYS A 22 0.19 -22.65 -8.88
N PRO A 23 -0.26 -22.75 -10.15
CA PRO A 23 -1.57 -23.32 -10.49
C PRO A 23 -1.87 -24.67 -9.82
N ILE A 24 -0.83 -25.50 -9.63
CA ILE A 24 -0.88 -26.68 -8.77
C ILE A 24 0.27 -26.55 -7.77
N THR A 25 -0.06 -26.56 -6.48
CA THR A 25 0.90 -26.50 -5.37
C THR A 25 0.62 -27.65 -4.41
N VAL A 26 1.59 -28.54 -4.20
CA VAL A 26 1.42 -29.76 -3.38
C VAL A 26 2.26 -29.66 -2.11
N PHE A 27 1.62 -29.84 -0.95
CA PHE A 27 2.28 -29.82 0.35
C PHE A 27 2.52 -31.23 0.88
N VAL A 28 3.78 -31.63 0.99
CA VAL A 28 4.21 -32.92 1.56
C VAL A 28 5.04 -32.72 2.82
N GLY A 29 4.97 -33.68 3.76
CA GLY A 29 5.75 -33.63 5.01
C GLY A 29 5.07 -34.37 6.16
N LYS A 30 5.80 -34.57 7.26
CA LYS A 30 5.33 -35.29 8.47
C LYS A 30 4.09 -34.65 9.09
N ASN A 31 3.28 -35.43 9.81
CA ASN A 31 2.17 -34.88 10.59
C ASN A 31 2.68 -33.81 11.57
N SER A 32 1.84 -32.81 11.81
CA SER A 32 2.15 -31.67 12.69
C SER A 32 3.30 -30.77 12.23
N SER A 33 3.77 -30.90 10.98
CA SER A 33 4.79 -30.01 10.39
C SER A 33 4.27 -28.63 9.95
N GLY A 34 3.07 -28.23 10.34
CA GLY A 34 2.47 -26.93 9.99
C GLY A 34 1.66 -26.86 8.69
N LYS A 35 1.62 -27.93 7.86
CA LYS A 35 0.89 -27.95 6.57
C LYS A 35 -0.58 -27.49 6.68
N SER A 36 -1.33 -28.08 7.60
CA SER A 36 -2.74 -27.73 7.80
C SER A 36 -2.90 -26.31 8.34
N SER A 37 -1.97 -25.82 9.16
CA SER A 37 -2.01 -24.45 9.67
C SER A 37 -1.84 -23.44 8.55
N LEU A 38 -0.87 -23.67 7.66
CA LEU A 38 -0.66 -22.85 6.47
C LEU A 38 -1.88 -22.89 5.52
N LEU A 39 -2.38 -24.09 5.18
CA LEU A 39 -3.53 -24.21 4.26
C LEU A 39 -4.79 -23.55 4.83
N ARG A 40 -4.96 -23.56 6.15
CA ARG A 40 -6.08 -22.88 6.82
C ARG A 40 -5.91 -21.35 6.90
N THR A 41 -4.75 -20.79 6.55
CA THR A 41 -4.58 -19.34 6.42
C THR A 41 -5.44 -18.77 5.29
N PHE A 42 -5.66 -19.50 4.19
CA PHE A 42 -6.53 -19.04 3.10
C PHE A 42 -7.99 -18.81 3.53
N PRO A 43 -8.69 -19.80 4.12
CA PRO A 43 -10.04 -19.56 4.64
C PRO A 43 -10.08 -18.56 5.81
N LEU A 44 -9.02 -18.46 6.63
CA LEU A 44 -8.89 -17.41 7.65
C LEU A 44 -8.92 -16.01 7.03
N LEU A 45 -8.13 -15.78 5.99
CA LEU A 45 -8.08 -14.49 5.32
C LEU A 45 -9.40 -14.19 4.61
N ARG A 46 -9.98 -15.19 3.94
CA ARG A 46 -11.29 -15.06 3.31
C ARG A 46 -12.35 -14.59 4.30
N GLN A 47 -12.47 -15.26 5.44
CA GLN A 47 -13.50 -14.91 6.45
C GLN A 47 -13.22 -13.55 7.11
N SER A 48 -11.96 -13.14 7.19
CA SER A 48 -11.56 -11.81 7.70
C SER A 48 -11.88 -10.68 6.72
N VAL A 49 -11.88 -10.96 5.41
CA VAL A 49 -12.21 -9.98 4.35
C VAL A 49 -13.71 -9.91 4.10
N GLU A 50 -14.44 -11.03 4.19
CA GLU A 50 -15.88 -11.10 3.89
C GLU A 50 -16.77 -10.50 4.99
N GLU A 51 -16.30 -10.43 6.24
CA GLU A 51 -17.08 -9.99 7.40
C GLU A 51 -16.55 -8.68 8.00
N ASN A 52 -17.44 -7.85 8.54
CA ASN A 52 -17.03 -6.76 9.43
C ASN A 52 -16.78 -7.34 10.82
N THR A 53 -15.55 -7.24 11.31
CA THR A 53 -15.13 -7.89 12.55
C THR A 53 -14.76 -6.86 13.62
N THR A 54 -14.33 -7.29 14.81
CA THR A 54 -13.83 -6.39 15.85
C THR A 54 -12.36 -6.02 15.68
N GLY A 55 -11.66 -6.64 14.73
CA GLY A 55 -10.27 -6.37 14.36
C GLY A 55 -9.96 -6.71 12.89
N PRO A 56 -8.70 -6.70 12.45
CA PRO A 56 -8.36 -6.98 11.06
C PRO A 56 -8.44 -8.46 10.69
N ILE A 57 -8.39 -9.37 11.67
CA ILE A 57 -8.41 -10.82 11.47
C ILE A 57 -9.54 -11.44 12.30
N LEU A 58 -10.42 -12.19 11.64
CA LEU A 58 -11.46 -12.98 12.27
C LEU A 58 -10.92 -14.39 12.55
N TRP A 59 -10.37 -14.63 13.74
CA TRP A 59 -9.77 -15.91 14.12
C TRP A 59 -10.78 -17.06 14.23
N TYR A 60 -12.02 -16.75 14.64
CA TYR A 60 -13.11 -17.70 14.79
C TYR A 60 -14.26 -17.32 13.87
N GLY A 61 -14.60 -18.19 12.93
CA GLY A 61 -15.64 -17.91 11.95
C GLY A 61 -16.12 -19.14 11.20
N ARG A 62 -16.91 -18.90 10.15
CA ARG A 62 -17.60 -19.94 9.39
C ARG A 62 -16.67 -20.98 8.75
N TYR A 63 -15.48 -20.58 8.31
CA TYR A 63 -14.59 -21.45 7.55
C TYR A 63 -13.50 -22.09 8.41
N VAL A 64 -13.02 -21.38 9.42
CA VAL A 64 -11.98 -21.88 10.35
C VAL A 64 -12.16 -21.34 11.75
N ASP A 65 -11.74 -22.18 12.70
CA ASP A 65 -11.59 -21.86 14.11
C ASP A 65 -10.11 -21.96 14.50
N PHE A 66 -9.55 -20.81 14.85
CA PHE A 66 -8.20 -20.68 15.37
C PHE A 66 -8.15 -20.33 16.86
N GLY A 67 -9.30 -20.17 17.54
CA GLY A 67 -9.39 -19.62 18.89
C GLY A 67 -9.09 -18.13 18.92
N ASP A 68 -8.29 -17.70 19.90
CA ASP A 68 -7.84 -16.32 20.05
C ASP A 68 -6.45 -16.09 19.42
N PHE A 69 -6.08 -14.82 19.26
CA PHE A 69 -4.74 -14.42 18.79
C PHE A 69 -3.61 -15.14 19.53
N THR A 70 -3.74 -15.30 20.86
CA THR A 70 -2.72 -15.92 21.70
C THR A 70 -2.58 -17.42 21.46
N ASP A 71 -3.61 -18.08 20.94
CA ASP A 71 -3.58 -19.53 20.64
C ASP A 71 -2.80 -19.82 19.35
N VAL A 72 -2.75 -18.85 18.45
CA VAL A 72 -2.04 -18.95 17.16
C VAL A 72 -0.67 -18.31 17.17
N LEU A 73 -0.35 -17.48 18.17
CA LEU A 73 0.99 -16.92 18.30
C LEU A 73 2.02 -18.04 18.52
N SER A 74 3.18 -17.94 17.87
CA SER A 74 4.24 -18.92 18.13
C SER A 74 4.74 -18.82 19.57
N ARG A 75 5.00 -19.97 20.19
CA ARG A 75 5.48 -20.07 21.57
C ARG A 75 7.00 -19.96 21.68
N ASN A 76 7.71 -19.97 20.56
CA ASN A 76 9.17 -20.02 20.50
C ASN A 76 9.79 -18.63 20.27
N THR A 77 9.06 -17.55 20.51
CA THR A 77 9.56 -16.18 20.39
C THR A 77 8.90 -15.25 21.40
N GLU A 78 9.66 -14.24 21.83
CA GLU A 78 9.15 -13.16 22.68
C GLU A 78 8.31 -12.14 21.88
N ASN A 79 8.47 -12.11 20.56
CA ASN A 79 7.68 -11.26 19.67
C ASN A 79 6.18 -11.59 19.80
N LYS A 80 5.35 -10.58 20.03
CA LYS A 80 3.89 -10.69 20.20
C LYS A 80 3.09 -10.23 18.99
N GLU A 81 3.73 -10.17 17.83
CA GLU A 81 3.15 -9.74 16.57
C GLU A 81 3.13 -10.90 15.57
N ILE A 82 2.07 -10.98 14.76
CA ILE A 82 1.94 -11.92 13.64
C ILE A 82 1.96 -11.11 12.36
N THR A 83 2.76 -11.54 11.39
CA THR A 83 2.84 -10.89 10.07
C THR A 83 2.34 -11.83 8.99
N PHE A 84 1.40 -11.33 8.19
CA PHE A 84 0.94 -11.96 6.95
C PHE A 84 1.57 -11.23 5.78
N SER A 85 2.24 -11.95 4.89
CA SER A 85 2.85 -11.39 3.68
C SER A 85 2.09 -11.86 2.44
N PHE A 86 2.00 -11.00 1.42
CA PHE A 86 1.39 -11.34 0.14
C PHE A 86 2.28 -10.87 -0.99
N SER A 87 2.40 -11.68 -2.04
CA SER A 87 2.94 -11.21 -3.32
C SER A 87 1.82 -11.16 -4.33
N LEU A 88 1.67 -10.02 -4.98
CA LEU A 88 0.61 -9.70 -5.91
C LEU A 88 1.22 -9.30 -7.24
N GLN A 89 0.57 -9.68 -8.32
CA GLN A 89 0.87 -9.19 -9.65
C GLN A 89 -0.33 -8.43 -10.20
N VAL A 90 -0.15 -7.14 -10.43
CA VAL A 90 -1.17 -6.25 -10.97
C VAL A 90 -0.97 -6.13 -12.48
N PRO A 91 -1.94 -6.56 -13.28
CA PRO A 91 -1.83 -6.46 -14.73
C PRO A 91 -1.98 -5.01 -15.20
N PRO A 92 -1.34 -4.65 -16.33
CA PRO A 92 -1.25 -3.28 -16.81
C PRO A 92 -2.60 -2.63 -17.14
N GLU A 93 -3.64 -3.42 -17.44
CA GLU A 93 -4.98 -2.89 -17.68
C GLU A 93 -5.59 -2.27 -16.42
N LEU A 94 -5.25 -2.81 -15.23
CA LEU A 94 -5.68 -2.23 -13.97
C LEU A 94 -4.91 -0.95 -13.66
N THR A 95 -3.58 -0.92 -13.83
CA THR A 95 -2.79 0.30 -13.58
C THR A 95 -3.19 1.43 -14.53
N GLN A 96 -3.40 1.13 -15.81
CA GLN A 96 -3.85 2.11 -16.81
C GLN A 96 -5.26 2.64 -16.57
N ARG A 97 -6.15 1.87 -15.92
CA ARG A 97 -7.48 2.35 -15.55
C ARG A 97 -7.42 3.58 -14.64
N TYR A 98 -6.32 3.72 -13.90
CA TYR A 98 -6.08 4.79 -12.94
C TYR A 98 -5.13 5.89 -13.44
N ALA A 99 -4.42 5.65 -14.55
CA ALA A 99 -3.52 6.65 -15.11
C ALA A 99 -4.29 7.70 -15.92
N TYR A 100 -4.02 8.99 -15.66
CA TYR A 100 -4.58 10.09 -16.44
C TYR A 100 -4.02 10.11 -17.87
N TYR A 101 -2.71 9.81 -18.02
CA TYR A 101 -2.05 9.66 -19.31
C TYR A 101 -1.75 8.19 -19.59
N ARG A 102 -2.18 7.71 -20.76
CA ARG A 102 -1.87 6.34 -21.22
C ARG A 102 -0.56 6.37 -21.99
N PHE A 103 0.48 5.79 -21.41
CA PHE A 103 1.70 5.45 -22.14
C PHE A 103 1.47 4.10 -22.81
N ARG A 104 1.60 4.05 -24.14
CA ARG A 104 1.36 2.83 -24.92
C ARG A 104 2.28 1.69 -24.47
N ASP A 105 3.49 2.01 -24.02
CA ASP A 105 4.50 1.04 -23.57
C ASP A 105 4.31 0.58 -22.10
N LEU A 106 3.55 1.32 -21.28
CA LEU A 106 3.12 0.85 -19.94
C LEU A 106 2.09 -0.27 -20.02
N ALA A 107 1.54 -0.51 -21.21
CA ALA A 107 0.47 -1.47 -21.39
C ALA A 107 0.92 -2.94 -21.36
N ASP A 108 2.23 -3.20 -21.33
CA ASP A 108 2.74 -4.56 -21.57
C ASP A 108 3.40 -5.22 -20.34
N GLN A 109 3.58 -4.49 -19.22
CA GLN A 109 4.28 -5.04 -18.05
C GLN A 109 3.38 -5.10 -16.81
N ASN A 110 3.35 -6.28 -16.19
CA ASN A 110 2.74 -6.45 -14.89
C ASN A 110 3.57 -5.73 -13.82
N THR A 111 2.90 -5.14 -12.84
CA THR A 111 3.54 -4.57 -11.64
C THR A 111 3.47 -5.60 -10.52
N ASP A 112 4.63 -6.06 -10.06
CA ASP A 112 4.71 -6.90 -8.86
C ASP A 112 4.64 -5.99 -7.62
N ILE A 113 3.80 -6.35 -6.66
CA ILE A 113 3.56 -5.64 -5.41
C ILE A 113 3.62 -6.66 -4.29
N ASP A 114 4.54 -6.48 -3.35
CA ASP A 114 4.55 -7.26 -2.12
C ASP A 114 3.92 -6.44 -1.00
N THR A 115 3.19 -7.08 -0.10
CA THR A 115 2.57 -6.43 1.05
C THR A 115 2.74 -7.22 2.31
N GLU A 116 2.78 -6.54 3.45
CA GLU A 116 2.80 -7.14 4.77
C GLU A 116 1.78 -6.47 5.67
N LEU A 117 1.00 -7.31 6.37
CA LEU A 117 0.07 -6.90 7.41
C LEU A 117 0.58 -7.45 8.74
N THR A 118 1.00 -6.56 9.63
CA THR A 118 1.43 -6.92 10.98
C THR A 118 0.33 -6.62 11.98
N VAL A 119 -0.03 -7.60 12.79
CA VAL A 119 -1.10 -7.52 13.79
C VAL A 119 -0.59 -7.94 15.17
N TYR A 120 -1.20 -7.37 16.20
CA TYR A 120 -0.88 -7.66 17.60
C TYR A 120 -2.17 -7.77 18.42
N SER A 121 -2.06 -8.34 19.62
CA SER A 121 -3.17 -8.37 20.58
C SER A 121 -3.03 -7.27 21.62
N LYS A 122 -4.12 -6.54 21.85
CA LYS A 122 -4.28 -5.62 22.99
C LYS A 122 -5.72 -5.67 23.49
N ASP A 123 -5.91 -5.71 24.80
CA ASP A 123 -7.24 -5.77 25.44
C ASP A 123 -8.11 -6.94 24.90
N LYS A 124 -7.47 -8.09 24.64
CA LYS A 124 -8.07 -9.29 24.01
C LYS A 124 -8.63 -9.06 22.60
N LYS A 125 -8.29 -7.94 21.95
CA LYS A 125 -8.65 -7.66 20.56
C LYS A 125 -7.40 -7.71 19.69
N THR A 126 -7.59 -8.11 18.44
CA THR A 126 -6.54 -8.03 17.43
C THR A 126 -6.57 -6.63 16.82
N LYS A 127 -5.41 -6.00 16.71
CA LYS A 127 -5.25 -4.68 16.10
C LYS A 127 -4.18 -4.73 15.02
N THR A 128 -4.33 -3.89 14.01
CA THR A 128 -3.29 -3.66 13.00
C THR A 128 -2.19 -2.80 13.61
N LYS A 129 -0.94 -3.27 13.53
CA LYS A 129 0.25 -2.52 13.93
C LYS A 129 0.81 -1.73 12.75
N ALA A 130 1.00 -2.42 11.63
CA ALA A 130 1.59 -1.86 10.43
C ALA A 130 1.06 -2.51 9.16
N ILE A 131 1.02 -1.73 8.08
CA ILE A 131 0.84 -2.22 6.72
C ILE A 131 2.02 -1.71 5.90
N ASN A 132 2.80 -2.63 5.34
CA ASN A 132 3.90 -2.32 4.45
C ASN A 132 3.53 -2.71 3.02
N ILE A 133 3.86 -1.86 2.06
CA ILE A 133 3.64 -2.08 0.64
C ILE A 133 4.98 -1.82 -0.06
N PHE A 134 5.46 -2.81 -0.79
CA PHE A 134 6.72 -2.77 -1.52
C PHE A 134 6.42 -2.80 -3.02
N ILE A 135 6.81 -1.74 -3.73
CA ILE A 135 6.60 -1.59 -5.18
C ILE A 135 7.89 -1.07 -5.79
N ASN A 136 8.53 -1.89 -6.63
CA ASN A 136 9.84 -1.57 -7.22
C ASN A 136 10.86 -1.21 -6.13
N ASN A 137 11.37 0.03 -6.14
CA ASN A 137 12.34 0.56 -5.18
C ASN A 137 11.69 1.36 -4.03
N ALA A 138 10.35 1.43 -4.01
CA ALA A 138 9.60 2.21 -3.03
C ALA A 138 8.98 1.30 -1.96
N THR A 139 9.09 1.74 -0.71
CA THR A 139 8.42 1.14 0.44
C THR A 139 7.45 2.16 1.02
N VAL A 140 6.18 1.78 1.11
CA VAL A 140 5.14 2.58 1.79
C VAL A 140 4.76 1.88 3.09
N THR A 141 4.97 2.56 4.20
CA THR A 141 4.72 2.04 5.54
C THR A 141 3.63 2.85 6.21
N LEU A 142 2.58 2.17 6.66
CA LEU A 142 1.47 2.71 7.45
C LEU A 142 1.60 2.16 8.86
N SER A 143 2.11 2.95 9.80
CA SER A 143 2.17 2.57 11.21
C SER A 143 0.97 3.12 11.97
N ILE A 144 0.23 2.24 12.64
CA ILE A 144 -1.01 2.60 13.35
C ILE A 144 -0.76 2.50 14.86
N ASP A 145 -1.05 3.58 15.57
CA ASP A 145 -0.95 3.62 17.03
C ASP A 145 -2.23 3.13 17.72
N ASP A 146 -2.18 3.00 19.05
CA ASP A 146 -3.33 2.56 19.84
C ASP A 146 -4.52 3.53 19.83
N SER A 147 -4.28 4.80 19.48
CA SER A 147 -5.27 5.86 19.35
C SER A 147 -5.80 6.00 17.92
N SER A 148 -5.47 5.05 17.04
CA SER A 148 -5.83 5.03 15.62
C SER A 148 -5.19 6.15 14.78
N ASN A 149 -4.18 6.86 15.30
CA ASN A 149 -3.38 7.75 14.47
C ASN A 149 -2.47 6.91 13.58
N VAL A 150 -2.28 7.38 12.36
CA VAL A 150 -1.45 6.74 11.36
C VAL A 150 -0.27 7.64 11.05
N LYS A 151 0.93 7.08 11.12
CA LYS A 151 2.14 7.64 10.53
C LYS A 151 2.33 6.97 9.17
N LEU A 152 2.26 7.74 8.09
CA LEU A 152 2.62 7.26 6.76
C LEU A 152 4.07 7.66 6.45
N GLN A 153 4.86 6.69 6.01
CA GLN A 153 6.21 6.88 5.52
C GLN A 153 6.32 6.30 4.12
N ILE A 154 6.91 7.05 3.19
CA ILE A 154 7.29 6.59 1.86
C ILE A 154 8.80 6.70 1.77
N GLU A 155 9.47 5.57 1.54
CA GLU A 155 10.91 5.50 1.35
C GLU A 155 11.22 5.04 -0.07
N SER A 156 12.08 5.75 -0.78
CA SER A 156 12.56 5.37 -2.12
C SER A 156 13.97 5.89 -2.32
N GLU A 157 14.91 5.01 -2.68
CA GLU A 157 16.29 5.36 -3.04
C GLU A 157 17.00 6.27 -2.01
N GLY A 158 16.75 6.02 -0.71
CA GLY A 158 17.34 6.77 0.40
C GLY A 158 16.64 8.09 0.75
N LYS A 159 15.61 8.49 0.00
CA LYS A 159 14.72 9.60 0.37
C LYS A 159 13.55 9.07 1.19
N ILE A 160 13.23 9.77 2.28
CA ILE A 160 12.12 9.45 3.16
C ILE A 160 11.16 10.62 3.20
N LEU A 161 9.89 10.34 2.93
CA LEU A 161 8.82 11.31 3.03
C LEU A 161 7.78 10.83 4.05
N GLU A 162 7.56 11.64 5.07
CA GLU A 162 6.67 11.31 6.19
C GLU A 162 5.44 12.23 6.24
N ARG A 163 4.32 11.65 6.70
CA ARG A 163 3.08 12.38 7.00
C ARG A 163 2.44 11.86 8.28
N ASP A 164 2.11 12.82 9.13
CA ASP A 164 1.29 12.65 10.32
C ASP A 164 -0.08 13.31 10.14
N GLY A 165 -0.89 13.29 11.20
CA GLY A 165 -2.23 13.86 11.18
C GLY A 165 -3.20 13.02 10.35
N ILE A 166 -2.92 11.73 10.19
CA ILE A 166 -3.77 10.75 9.53
C ILE A 166 -4.45 9.89 10.60
N ILE A 167 -5.70 9.49 10.39
CA ILE A 167 -6.47 8.62 11.28
C ILE A 167 -6.98 7.42 10.50
N ALA A 168 -6.87 6.24 11.12
CA ALA A 168 -7.47 5.00 10.66
C ALA A 168 -8.89 4.85 11.22
N LYS A 169 -9.85 4.55 10.35
CA LYS A 169 -11.24 4.20 10.67
C LYS A 169 -11.52 2.76 10.21
N ASN A 170 -12.64 2.19 10.67
CA ASN A 170 -13.04 0.83 10.35
C ASN A 170 -11.95 -0.21 10.67
N LEU A 171 -11.32 -0.10 11.85
CA LEU A 171 -10.26 -1.03 12.30
C LEU A 171 -10.70 -2.50 12.42
N GLY A 172 -12.00 -2.75 12.30
CA GLY A 172 -12.61 -4.07 12.21
C GLY A 172 -12.58 -4.70 10.82
N GLN A 173 -12.09 -3.99 9.81
CA GLN A 173 -11.88 -4.50 8.46
C GLN A 173 -10.43 -4.94 8.27
N PHE A 174 -10.21 -5.92 7.39
CA PHE A 174 -8.88 -6.42 7.05
C PHE A 174 -7.93 -5.30 6.61
N ILE A 175 -8.43 -4.35 5.81
CA ILE A 175 -7.73 -3.11 5.47
C ILE A 175 -8.49 -1.93 6.08
N PRO A 176 -7.88 -1.13 6.96
CA PRO A 176 -8.52 0.04 7.54
C PRO A 176 -8.69 1.15 6.49
N ASN A 177 -9.69 2.01 6.68
CA ASN A 177 -9.84 3.24 5.91
C ASN A 177 -8.95 4.34 6.52
N ILE A 178 -8.24 5.10 5.71
CA ILE A 178 -7.23 6.06 6.16
C ILE A 178 -7.59 7.46 5.67
N GLN A 179 -7.65 8.44 6.58
CA GLN A 179 -8.14 9.80 6.30
C GLN A 179 -7.30 10.86 7.00
N LEU A 180 -7.17 12.07 6.42
CA LEU A 180 -6.55 13.20 7.13
C LEU A 180 -7.45 13.73 8.26
N LYS A 181 -6.86 14.03 9.41
CA LYS A 181 -7.51 14.58 10.60
C LYS A 181 -8.08 15.97 10.29
N GLY A 182 -9.35 16.17 10.60
CA GLY A 182 -10.03 17.46 10.46
C GLY A 182 -10.58 17.78 9.06
N LYS A 183 -10.44 16.89 8.08
CA LYS A 183 -11.16 16.97 6.80
C LYS A 183 -12.08 15.77 6.68
N GLU A 184 -13.38 16.02 6.58
CA GLU A 184 -14.31 14.97 6.14
C GLU A 184 -13.97 14.66 4.69
N GLU A 185 -13.45 13.45 4.43
CA GLU A 185 -13.48 12.95 3.05
C GLU A 185 -14.94 12.82 2.64
N VAL A 186 -15.28 13.40 1.48
CA VAL A 186 -16.54 13.12 0.80
C VAL A 186 -16.64 11.61 0.72
N SER A 187 -17.67 11.05 1.35
CA SER A 187 -17.87 9.61 1.45
C SER A 187 -17.73 8.97 0.07
N THR A 188 -16.61 8.29 -0.16
CA THR A 188 -16.57 7.23 -1.17
C THR A 188 -17.48 6.16 -0.59
N THR A 189 -18.75 6.22 -1.01
CA THR A 189 -19.76 5.21 -0.72
C THR A 189 -19.12 3.84 -0.87
N SER A 190 -19.39 2.98 0.11
CA SER A 190 -19.10 1.56 0.10
C SER A 190 -19.72 0.91 -1.14
N ILE A 191 -19.05 1.02 -2.27
CA ILE A 191 -19.40 0.35 -3.52
C ILE A 191 -18.41 -0.79 -3.69
N PRO A 192 -18.88 -2.04 -3.86
CA PRO A 192 -18.01 -3.19 -3.99
C PRO A 192 -17.14 -3.01 -5.24
N PHE A 193 -15.82 -3.08 -5.06
CA PHE A 193 -14.83 -3.30 -6.11
C PHE A 193 -14.72 -2.30 -7.28
N TYR A 194 -15.22 -1.08 -7.15
CA TYR A 194 -14.90 -0.01 -8.10
C TYR A 194 -14.25 1.17 -7.40
N LEU A 195 -12.93 1.11 -7.23
CA LEU A 195 -12.11 2.34 -7.24
C LEU A 195 -12.37 2.99 -8.60
N ARG A 196 -13.35 3.89 -8.67
CA ARG A 196 -13.65 4.71 -9.84
C ARG A 196 -13.48 6.13 -9.35
N HIS A 197 -12.31 6.71 -9.62
CA HIS A 197 -11.98 8.13 -9.55
C HIS A 197 -12.93 8.98 -8.70
N SER A 198 -12.50 9.35 -7.50
CA SER A 198 -12.79 10.72 -7.10
C SER A 198 -11.96 11.59 -8.04
N ARG A 199 -12.63 12.34 -8.93
CA ARG A 199 -11.98 13.32 -9.82
C ARG A 199 -11.28 14.46 -9.05
N ASN A 200 -11.44 14.47 -7.73
CA ASN A 200 -10.68 15.26 -6.78
C ASN A 200 -9.85 14.27 -5.95
N GLY A 201 -8.51 14.33 -6.05
CA GLY A 201 -7.65 13.50 -5.20
C GLY A 201 -8.06 13.60 -3.73
N GLY A 202 -7.95 12.49 -3.00
CA GLY A 202 -8.24 12.48 -1.56
C GLY A 202 -7.39 13.55 -0.86
N ALA A 203 -7.84 14.08 0.28
CA ALA A 203 -7.12 15.17 0.95
C ALA A 203 -5.65 14.79 1.24
N LEU A 204 -5.41 13.50 1.50
CA LEU A 204 -4.09 12.91 1.67
C LEU A 204 -3.25 12.97 0.39
N GLU A 205 -3.79 12.55 -0.75
CA GLU A 205 -3.12 12.60 -2.06
C GLU A 205 -2.74 14.04 -2.43
N VAL A 206 -3.68 14.98 -2.28
CA VAL A 206 -3.43 16.41 -2.53
C VAL A 206 -2.29 16.94 -1.65
N SER A 207 -2.16 16.46 -0.41
CA SER A 207 -1.07 16.87 0.48
C SER A 207 0.33 16.40 0.04
N PHE A 208 0.42 15.30 -0.71
CA PHE A 208 1.69 14.86 -1.33
C PHE A 208 1.99 15.69 -2.56
N ILE A 209 0.99 15.87 -3.43
CA ILE A 209 1.08 16.69 -4.64
C ILE A 209 1.51 18.12 -4.29
N ASP A 210 0.95 18.70 -3.22
CA ASP A 210 1.30 20.04 -2.76
C ASP A 210 2.74 20.16 -2.26
N SER A 211 3.30 19.11 -1.66
CA SER A 211 4.71 19.11 -1.27
C SER A 211 5.62 18.96 -2.48
N ALA A 212 5.38 17.97 -3.33
CA ALA A 212 6.15 17.78 -4.57
C ALA A 212 6.13 19.07 -5.41
N SER A 213 4.97 19.73 -5.53
CA SER A 213 4.83 20.99 -6.27
C SER A 213 5.62 22.15 -5.68
N LYS A 214 5.86 22.17 -4.36
CA LYS A 214 6.70 23.17 -3.70
C LYS A 214 8.18 22.88 -3.90
N ASP A 215 8.58 21.62 -3.83
CA ASP A 215 9.99 21.22 -3.95
C ASP A 215 10.51 21.53 -5.35
N ILE A 216 9.78 21.13 -6.38
CA ILE A 216 10.15 21.40 -7.77
C ILE A 216 9.95 22.87 -8.19
N LYS A 217 9.27 23.70 -7.38
CA LYS A 217 8.92 25.09 -7.76
C LYS A 217 10.15 25.92 -8.12
N LYS A 218 11.30 25.61 -7.50
CA LYS A 218 12.60 26.23 -7.77
C LYS A 218 13.04 26.12 -9.23
N TYR A 219 12.59 25.09 -9.96
CA TYR A 219 12.92 24.90 -11.37
C TYR A 219 11.98 25.67 -12.33
N PHE A 220 10.92 26.29 -11.82
CA PHE A 220 10.03 27.15 -12.61
C PHE A 220 10.44 28.62 -12.51
N HIS A 221 9.93 29.45 -13.44
CA HIS A 221 10.09 30.90 -13.32
C HIS A 221 9.48 31.40 -12.00
N ILE A 222 10.08 32.41 -11.38
CA ILE A 222 9.65 32.93 -10.07
C ILE A 222 8.17 33.37 -10.05
N ARG A 223 7.68 33.88 -11.19
CA ARG A 223 6.27 34.29 -11.39
C ARG A 223 5.32 33.15 -11.77
N SER A 224 5.80 31.93 -12.01
CA SER A 224 4.92 30.81 -12.34
C SER A 224 4.03 30.49 -11.13
N ASP A 225 2.75 30.29 -11.39
CA ASP A 225 1.75 29.97 -10.37
C ASP A 225 1.93 28.51 -9.90
N VAL A 226 2.13 28.32 -8.59
CA VAL A 226 2.25 27.00 -7.96
C VAL A 226 0.99 26.17 -8.19
N ASN A 227 -0.19 26.79 -8.20
CA ASN A 227 -1.45 26.06 -8.39
C ASN A 227 -1.51 25.38 -9.76
N LYS A 228 -0.96 26.01 -10.81
CA LYS A 228 -0.88 25.40 -12.14
C LYS A 228 0.06 24.20 -12.17
N VAL A 229 1.12 24.24 -11.35
CA VAL A 229 2.03 23.10 -11.16
C VAL A 229 1.28 21.98 -10.44
N THR A 230 0.65 22.26 -9.30
CA THR A 230 -0.19 21.31 -8.55
C THR A 230 -1.25 20.64 -9.43
N GLU A 231 -1.97 21.40 -10.25
CA GLU A 231 -2.98 20.87 -11.18
C GLU A 231 -2.39 19.97 -12.28
N ALA A 232 -1.14 20.17 -12.68
CA ALA A 232 -0.45 19.26 -13.57
C ALA A 232 -0.05 17.96 -12.85
N PHE A 233 0.40 18.04 -11.59
CA PHE A 233 0.75 16.87 -10.79
C PHE A 233 -0.45 15.99 -10.43
N LYS A 234 -1.67 16.55 -10.30
CA LYS A 234 -2.92 15.77 -10.19
C LYS A 234 -3.17 14.84 -11.38
N LYS A 235 -2.48 15.05 -12.50
CA LYS A 235 -2.55 14.22 -13.70
C LYS A 235 -1.41 13.19 -13.75
N ILE A 236 -0.53 13.17 -12.76
CA ILE A 236 0.49 12.14 -12.59
C ILE A 236 -0.14 11.04 -11.74
N GLY A 237 -0.40 9.89 -12.37
CA GLY A 237 -0.83 8.68 -11.66
C GLY A 237 0.37 7.86 -11.20
N LEU A 238 0.13 6.57 -10.92
CA LEU A 238 1.20 5.62 -10.67
C LEU A 238 1.92 5.32 -11.99
N VAL A 239 3.11 5.89 -12.16
CA VAL A 239 3.92 5.82 -13.39
C VAL A 239 5.32 5.32 -13.03
N PRO A 240 5.83 4.26 -13.68
CA PRO A 240 7.21 3.82 -13.51
C PRO A 240 8.23 4.92 -13.79
N LYS A 241 9.31 4.95 -13.00
CA LYS A 241 10.32 6.03 -12.98
C LYS A 241 10.88 6.37 -14.36
N ASN A 242 11.09 5.36 -15.20
CA ASN A 242 11.61 5.53 -16.57
C ASN A 242 10.69 6.36 -17.50
N TYR A 243 9.40 6.52 -17.19
CA TYR A 243 8.47 7.36 -17.96
C TYR A 243 8.25 8.74 -17.35
N VAL A 244 8.70 8.98 -16.11
CA VAL A 244 8.52 10.26 -15.41
C VAL A 244 9.15 11.39 -16.22
N SER A 245 10.33 11.17 -16.82
CA SER A 245 10.99 12.18 -17.63
C SER A 245 10.14 12.66 -18.82
N GLN A 246 9.61 11.72 -19.60
CA GLN A 246 8.74 12.03 -20.73
C GLN A 246 7.44 12.71 -20.29
N LEU A 247 6.89 12.28 -19.15
CA LEU A 247 5.67 12.84 -18.59
C LEU A 247 5.86 14.29 -18.15
N LEU A 248 6.93 14.59 -17.40
CA LEU A 248 7.23 15.94 -16.95
C LEU A 248 7.50 16.88 -18.12
N ALA A 249 8.28 16.42 -19.11
CA ALA A 249 8.53 17.19 -20.34
C ALA A 249 7.23 17.49 -21.10
N PHE A 250 6.30 16.54 -21.15
CA PHE A 250 4.99 16.72 -21.78
C PHE A 250 4.09 17.69 -20.98
N LEU A 251 3.99 17.49 -19.66
CA LEU A 251 3.15 18.29 -18.76
C LEU A 251 3.54 19.77 -18.74
N PHE A 252 4.85 20.04 -18.79
CA PHE A 252 5.40 21.38 -18.65
C PHE A 252 6.01 21.93 -19.95
N LYS A 253 5.61 21.39 -21.12
CA LYS A 253 6.15 21.79 -22.43
C LYS A 253 6.06 23.30 -22.73
N GLU A 254 5.03 23.97 -22.20
CA GLU A 254 4.79 25.41 -22.39
C GLU A 254 5.60 26.28 -21.40
N GLN A 255 6.26 25.68 -20.41
CA GLN A 255 7.04 26.37 -19.38
C GLN A 255 8.52 26.44 -19.80
N SER A 256 8.89 27.47 -20.56
CA SER A 256 10.23 27.61 -21.14
C SER A 256 11.38 27.57 -20.12
N THR A 257 11.18 28.16 -18.93
CA THR A 257 12.16 28.12 -17.84
C THR A 257 12.32 26.72 -17.25
N PHE A 258 11.21 26.03 -17.00
CA PHE A 258 11.25 24.66 -16.49
C PHE A 258 11.94 23.74 -17.49
N ARG A 259 11.61 23.85 -18.78
CA ARG A 259 12.22 23.02 -19.82
C ARG A 259 13.74 23.19 -19.89
N LYS A 260 14.24 24.43 -19.86
CA LYS A 260 15.68 24.70 -19.81
C LYS A 260 16.35 24.07 -18.58
N ASN A 261 15.72 24.21 -17.41
CA ASN A 261 16.25 23.63 -16.18
C ASN A 261 16.18 22.09 -16.21
N PHE A 262 15.12 21.52 -16.77
CA PHE A 262 14.93 20.08 -16.91
C PHE A 262 15.99 19.44 -17.82
N ASP A 263 16.39 20.12 -18.91
CA ASP A 263 17.45 19.65 -19.80
C ASP A 263 18.83 19.55 -19.08
N HIS A 264 19.05 20.35 -18.02
CA HIS A 264 20.31 20.38 -17.25
C HIS A 264 20.26 19.62 -15.92
N HIS A 265 19.07 19.46 -15.32
CA HIS A 265 18.86 18.92 -13.97
C HIS A 265 17.83 17.78 -13.95
N SER A 266 17.69 17.04 -15.06
CA SER A 266 16.64 16.02 -15.20
C SER A 266 16.62 14.99 -14.07
N ASP A 267 17.76 14.40 -13.71
CA ASP A 267 17.85 13.41 -12.64
C ASP A 267 17.43 13.99 -11.27
N GLU A 268 17.91 15.19 -10.94
CA GLU A 268 17.57 15.88 -9.68
C GLU A 268 16.06 16.14 -9.57
N ILE A 269 15.43 16.54 -10.69
CA ILE A 269 13.99 16.84 -10.74
C ILE A 269 13.15 15.56 -10.71
N ILE A 270 13.60 14.47 -11.33
CA ILE A 270 12.88 13.18 -11.34
C ILE A 270 12.94 12.52 -9.96
N ASP A 271 14.01 12.74 -9.21
CA ASP A 271 14.19 12.17 -7.89
C ASP A 271 13.45 12.95 -6.79
N GLU A 272 13.05 14.21 -7.01
CA GLU A 272 12.22 15.01 -6.09
C GLU A 272 10.73 14.68 -6.14
#